data_AF-A0A418JH21-F1
#
_entry.id   AF-A0A418JH21-F1
#
_cell.length_a   1.000
_cell.length_b   1.000
_cell.length_c   1.000
_cell.angle_alpha   90.00
_cell.angle_beta   90.00
_cell.angle_gamma   90.00
#
_symmetry.space_group_name_H-M   'P 1'
#
loop_
_entity.id
_entity.type
_entity.pdbx_description
1 polymer ?
#
loop_
_entity_poly.entity_id
_entity_poly.type
_entity_poly.pdbx_seq_one_letter_code
_entity_poly.pdbx_strand_id
1 'polypeptide(L)'
;MFTFTKKFWHNSKSQRGTLLLANFVNFLILAIIVSLIMIPFTVVLQSFYMSAMMGQASINSIIFIIIAFLVLGCLLFIFLMYPLLTGSIRTFYNAYHPEKQLKFTDIFKTFTGARWLKAVKLALFVLLILILSVVINGLFSNLLSFIFQKTLTSPDMF
;
A
#
# COMPACT_ATOMS: atom_id res chain seq x y z
N MET A 1 -24.84 -18.41 12.23
CA MET A 1 -24.88 -17.17 11.40
C MET A 1 -26.16 -16.36 11.60
N PHE A 2 -27.36 -16.93 11.48
CA PHE A 2 -28.65 -16.19 11.58
C PHE A 2 -28.88 -15.41 12.89
N THR A 3 -28.31 -15.85 14.01
CA THR A 3 -28.41 -15.15 15.31
C THR A 3 -27.61 -13.86 15.35
N PHE A 4 -26.44 -13.80 14.70
CA PHE A 4 -25.61 -12.59 14.64
C PHE A 4 -26.27 -11.53 13.76
N THR A 5 -26.72 -11.90 12.56
CA THR A 5 -27.40 -10.97 11.64
C THR A 5 -28.66 -10.42 12.28
N LYS A 6 -29.49 -11.26 12.91
CA LYS A 6 -30.72 -10.83 13.58
C LYS A 6 -30.42 -9.88 14.76
N LYS A 7 -29.43 -10.18 15.60
CA LYS A 7 -29.01 -9.30 16.71
C LYS A 7 -28.42 -7.99 16.22
N PHE A 8 -27.58 -8.03 15.18
CA PHE A 8 -27.01 -6.83 14.56
C PHE A 8 -28.10 -5.92 14.01
N TRP A 9 -29.06 -6.47 13.25
CA TRP A 9 -30.18 -5.70 12.68
C TRP A 9 -31.08 -5.10 13.76
N HIS A 10 -31.28 -5.80 14.88
CA HIS A 10 -32.07 -5.30 15.99
C HIS A 10 -31.35 -4.16 16.73
N ASN A 11 -30.07 -4.35 17.08
CA ASN A 11 -29.29 -3.40 17.87
C ASN A 11 -28.87 -2.15 17.07
N SER A 12 -28.61 -2.31 15.78
CA SER A 12 -28.21 -1.19 14.90
C SER A 12 -29.38 -0.32 14.44
N LYS A 13 -30.64 -0.68 14.75
CA LYS A 13 -31.84 -0.01 14.19
C LYS A 13 -31.88 1.49 14.52
N SER A 14 -31.45 1.90 15.72
CA SER A 14 -31.38 3.31 16.15
C SER A 14 -30.17 4.07 15.60
N GLN A 15 -29.11 3.36 15.19
CA GLN A 15 -27.84 3.93 14.75
C GLN A 15 -27.53 3.67 13.27
N ARG A 16 -28.52 3.17 12.52
CA ARG A 16 -28.39 2.66 11.14
C ARG A 16 -27.93 3.76 10.18
N GLY A 17 -28.45 4.98 10.33
CA GLY A 17 -28.06 6.13 9.50
C GLY A 17 -26.58 6.47 9.69
N THR A 18 -26.12 6.58 10.94
CA THR A 18 -24.72 6.87 11.26
C THR A 18 -23.79 5.75 10.78
N LEU A 19 -24.18 4.48 10.93
CA LEU A 19 -23.40 3.34 10.44
C LEU A 19 -23.28 3.32 8.91
N LEU A 20 -24.36 3.60 8.20
CA LEU A 20 -24.35 3.67 6.74
C LEU A 20 -23.53 4.86 6.25
N LEU A 21 -23.72 6.05 6.83
CA LEU A 21 -22.97 7.25 6.47
C LEU A 21 -21.48 7.08 6.74
N ALA A 22 -21.13 6.54 7.90
CA ALA A 22 -19.75 6.19 8.25
C ALA A 22 -19.12 5.29 7.18
N ASN A 23 -19.72 4.13 6.90
CA ASN A 23 -19.15 3.18 5.93
C ASN A 23 -19.18 3.71 4.50
N PHE A 24 -20.17 4.51 4.13
CA PHE A 24 -20.24 5.14 2.81
C PHE A 24 -19.11 6.15 2.60
N VAL A 25 -18.82 6.99 3.59
CA VAL A 25 -17.67 7.89 3.50
C VAL A 25 -16.36 7.10 3.49
N ASN A 26 -16.24 6.04 4.29
CA ASN A 26 -15.06 5.18 4.25
C ASN A 26 -14.85 4.55 2.86
N PHE A 27 -15.94 4.10 2.23
CA PHE A 27 -15.93 3.58 0.88
C PHE A 27 -15.48 4.64 -0.14
N LEU A 28 -16.02 5.87 -0.07
CA LEU A 28 -15.59 6.97 -0.94
C LEU A 28 -14.09 7.28 -0.77
N ILE A 29 -13.60 7.32 0.46
CA ILE A 29 -12.17 7.56 0.74
C ILE A 29 -11.32 6.44 0.13
N LEU A 30 -11.71 5.17 0.31
CA LEU A 30 -11.01 4.03 -0.29
C LEU A 30 -11.03 4.09 -1.83
N ALA A 31 -12.16 4.44 -2.44
CA ALA A 31 -12.28 4.59 -3.89
C ALA A 31 -11.37 5.72 -4.42
N ILE A 32 -11.29 6.85 -3.71
CA ILE A 32 -10.39 7.95 -4.04
C ILE A 32 -8.93 7.49 -3.93
N ILE A 33 -8.55 6.78 -2.87
CA ILE A 33 -7.17 6.26 -2.69
C ILE A 33 -6.80 5.32 -3.83
N VAL A 34 -7.68 4.38 -4.19
CA VAL A 34 -7.43 3.46 -5.32
C VAL A 34 -7.28 4.23 -6.63
N SER A 35 -8.12 5.24 -6.86
CA SER A 35 -8.03 6.08 -8.06
C SER A 35 -6.71 6.87 -8.09
N LEU A 36 -6.28 7.41 -6.94
CA LEU A 36 -5.01 8.12 -6.81
C LEU A 36 -3.80 7.22 -7.05
N ILE A 37 -3.86 5.92 -6.72
CA ILE A 37 -2.81 4.94 -7.01
C ILE A 37 -2.65 4.73 -8.52
N MET A 38 -3.75 4.80 -9.27
CA MET A 38 -3.72 4.58 -10.72
C MET A 38 -3.05 5.73 -11.48
N ILE A 39 -3.08 6.96 -10.96
CA ILE A 39 -2.45 8.12 -11.61
C ILE A 39 -0.95 7.89 -11.86
N PRO A 40 -0.10 7.67 -10.84
CA PRO A 40 1.33 7.43 -11.08
C PRO A 40 1.56 6.17 -11.93
N PHE A 41 0.71 5.15 -11.80
CA PHE A 41 0.81 3.95 -12.63
C PHE A 41 0.62 4.24 -14.11
N THR A 42 -0.40 5.03 -14.46
CA THR A 42 -0.67 5.43 -15.86
C THR A 42 0.47 6.28 -16.44
N VAL A 43 1.02 7.23 -15.68
CA VAL A 43 2.16 8.06 -16.10
C VAL A 43 3.40 7.21 -16.38
N VAL A 44 3.63 6.22 -15.51
CA VAL A 44 4.78 5.31 -15.62
C VAL A 44 4.62 4.36 -16.81
N LEU A 45 3.42 3.82 -17.03
CA LEU A 45 3.11 3.00 -18.21
C LEU A 45 3.30 3.80 -19.50
N GLN A 46 2.82 5.03 -19.56
CA GLN A 46 2.99 5.90 -20.73
C GLN A 46 4.47 6.19 -21.01
N SER A 47 5.24 6.53 -19.96
CA SER A 47 6.69 6.72 -20.08
C SER A 47 7.38 5.48 -20.64
N PHE A 48 6.98 4.29 -20.17
CA PHE A 48 7.50 3.02 -20.68
C PHE A 48 7.16 2.79 -22.15
N TYR A 49 5.89 2.97 -22.55
CA TYR A 49 5.47 2.83 -23.95
C TYR A 49 6.27 3.75 -24.87
N MET A 50 6.48 5.01 -24.46
CA MET A 50 7.28 5.97 -25.22
C MET A 50 8.74 5.53 -25.36
N SER A 51 9.37 5.09 -24.27
CA SER A 51 10.75 4.57 -24.31
C SER A 51 10.88 3.32 -25.18
N ALA A 52 9.88 2.44 -25.18
CA ALA A 52 9.84 1.26 -26.03
C ALA A 52 9.74 1.62 -27.52
N MET A 53 8.87 2.58 -27.88
CA MET A 53 8.74 3.05 -29.27
C MET A 53 10.00 3.76 -29.78
N MET A 54 10.73 4.44 -28.90
CA MET A 54 12.00 5.10 -29.24
C MET A 54 13.21 4.16 -29.24
N GLY A 55 13.03 2.85 -28.99
CA GLY A 55 14.13 1.88 -28.92
C GLY A 55 15.06 2.05 -27.70
N GLN A 56 14.67 2.88 -26.72
CA GLN A 56 15.44 3.18 -25.51
C GLN A 56 14.92 2.41 -24.28
N ALA A 57 14.04 1.43 -24.47
CA ALA A 57 13.54 0.62 -23.37
C ALA A 57 14.66 -0.26 -22.79
N SER A 58 15.17 0.13 -21.62
CA SER A 58 16.06 -0.71 -20.84
C SER A 58 15.25 -1.63 -19.93
N ILE A 59 15.63 -2.91 -19.88
CA ILE A 59 15.02 -3.90 -18.96
C ILE A 59 15.14 -3.43 -17.50
N ASN A 60 16.23 -2.75 -17.16
CA ASN A 60 16.47 -2.21 -15.82
C ASN A 60 15.44 -1.13 -15.43
N SER A 61 15.06 -0.27 -16.38
CA SER A 61 14.02 0.75 -16.15
C SER A 61 12.67 0.10 -15.86
N ILE A 62 12.33 -1.00 -16.55
CA ILE A 62 11.09 -1.75 -16.34
C ILE A 62 11.05 -2.37 -14.95
N ILE A 63 12.14 -3.04 -14.54
CA ILE A 63 12.25 -3.68 -13.23
C ILE A 63 12.13 -2.64 -12.13
N PHE A 64 12.81 -1.49 -12.26
CA PHE A 64 12.72 -0.41 -11.30
C PHE A 64 11.29 0.14 -11.16
N ILE A 65 10.60 0.34 -12.28
CA ILE A 65 9.21 0.79 -12.34
C ILE A 65 8.28 -0.18 -11.60
N ILE A 66 8.41 -1.49 -11.84
CA ILE A 66 7.58 -2.51 -11.20
C ILE A 66 7.81 -2.52 -9.69
N ILE A 67 9.08 -2.45 -9.28
CA ILE A 67 9.44 -2.38 -7.85
C ILE A 67 8.83 -1.12 -7.22
N ALA A 68 9.03 0.05 -7.83
CA ALA A 68 8.50 1.31 -7.33
C ALA A 68 6.97 1.28 -7.16
N PHE A 69 6.26 0.69 -8.13
CA PHE A 69 4.80 0.50 -8.05
C PHE A 69 4.40 -0.42 -6.90
N LEU A 70 5.08 -1.56 -6.73
CA LEU A 70 4.82 -2.47 -5.61
C LEU A 70 5.08 -1.81 -4.26
N VAL A 71 6.19 -1.07 -4.12
CA VAL A 71 6.52 -0.34 -2.89
C VAL A 71 5.41 0.67 -2.58
N LEU A 72 5.03 1.50 -3.55
CA LEU A 72 4.02 2.53 -3.37
C LEU A 72 2.65 1.94 -3.03
N GLY A 73 2.25 0.85 -3.71
CA GLY A 73 1.03 0.12 -3.42
C GLY A 73 1.02 -0.47 -2.00
N CYS A 74 2.12 -1.10 -1.58
CA CYS A 74 2.28 -1.61 -0.21
C CYS A 74 2.19 -0.49 0.82
N LEU A 75 2.84 0.65 0.58
CA LEU A 75 2.81 1.79 1.50
C LEU A 75 1.38 2.32 1.67
N LEU A 76 0.68 2.58 0.56
CA LEU A 76 -0.68 3.09 0.62
C LEU A 76 -1.65 2.08 1.24
N PHE A 77 -1.42 0.78 1.01
CA PHE A 77 -2.18 -0.26 1.71
C PHE A 77 -1.96 -0.21 3.22
N ILE A 78 -0.71 -0.20 3.68
CA ILE A 78 -0.40 -0.25 5.12
C ILE A 78 -0.81 1.04 5.84
N PHE A 79 -0.59 2.21 5.23
CA PHE A 79 -0.80 3.50 5.86
C PHE A 79 -2.23 4.04 5.75
N LEU A 80 -2.96 3.68 4.69
CA LEU A 80 -4.30 4.23 4.45
C LEU A 80 -5.36 3.13 4.41
N MET A 81 -5.24 2.15 3.50
CA MET A 81 -6.32 1.16 3.31
C MET A 81 -6.54 0.30 4.55
N TYR A 82 -5.47 -0.21 5.17
CA TYR A 82 -5.57 -1.07 6.34
C TYR A 82 -6.21 -0.37 7.55
N PRO A 83 -5.79 0.85 7.95
CA PRO A 83 -6.48 1.62 8.99
C PRO A 83 -7.96 1.91 8.68
N LEU A 84 -8.31 2.19 7.41
CA LEU A 84 -9.69 2.43 7.00
C LEU A 84 -10.56 1.17 7.09
N LEU A 85 -10.05 0.03 6.63
CA LEU A 85 -10.75 -1.26 6.72
C LEU A 85 -10.97 -1.69 8.17
N THR A 86 -9.93 -1.56 8.99
CA THR A 86 -10.01 -1.85 10.44
C THR A 86 -10.94 -0.87 11.17
N GLY A 87 -11.00 0.39 10.73
CA GLY A 87 -11.99 1.38 11.18
C GLY A 87 -13.43 0.96 10.85
N SER A 88 -13.70 0.50 9.63
CA SER A 88 -15.00 -0.06 9.26
C SER A 88 -15.39 -1.24 10.14
N ILE A 89 -14.52 -2.23 10.32
CA ILE A 89 -14.80 -3.39 11.19
C ILE A 89 -15.14 -2.94 12.62
N ARG A 90 -14.45 -1.92 13.13
CA ARG A 90 -14.72 -1.37 14.45
C ARG A 90 -16.06 -0.67 14.55
N THR A 91 -16.49 0.03 13.51
CA THR A 91 -17.85 0.62 13.47
C THR A 91 -18.93 -0.46 13.47
N PHE A 92 -18.75 -1.55 12.72
CA PHE A 92 -19.67 -2.70 12.77
C PHE A 92 -19.70 -3.35 14.15
N TYR A 93 -18.54 -3.52 14.78
CA TYR A 93 -18.44 -4.06 16.13
C TYR A 93 -19.14 -3.17 17.16
N ASN A 94 -18.99 -1.84 17.06
CA ASN A 94 -19.67 -0.91 17.95
C ASN A 94 -21.20 -0.92 17.73
N ALA A 95 -21.68 -1.01 16.49
CA ALA A 95 -23.11 -1.11 16.19
C ALA A 95 -23.77 -2.41 16.68
N TYR A 96 -22.98 -3.47 16.83
CA TYR A 96 -23.47 -4.72 17.40
C TYR A 96 -23.74 -4.61 18.92
N HIS A 97 -22.98 -3.77 19.64
CA HIS A 97 -23.07 -3.60 21.10
C HIS A 97 -23.99 -2.41 21.44
N PRO A 98 -25.18 -2.65 22.02
CA PRO A 98 -26.19 -1.60 22.22
C PRO A 98 -25.75 -0.53 23.23
N GLU A 99 -24.84 -0.84 24.15
CA GLU A 99 -24.27 0.12 25.11
C GLU A 99 -23.27 1.11 24.49
N LYS A 100 -22.85 0.92 23.23
CA LYS A 100 -21.90 1.81 22.57
C LYS A 100 -22.61 2.76 21.62
N GLN A 101 -22.38 4.06 21.82
CA GLN A 101 -22.80 5.08 20.86
C GLN A 101 -21.81 5.16 19.71
N LEU A 102 -22.30 4.91 18.49
CA LEU A 102 -21.48 4.96 17.29
C LEU A 102 -21.32 6.41 16.83
N LYS A 103 -20.06 6.86 16.74
CA LYS A 103 -19.70 8.18 16.22
C LYS A 103 -19.09 8.03 14.84
N PHE A 104 -19.36 8.95 13.94
CA PHE A 104 -18.75 8.98 12.61
C PHE A 104 -17.20 8.99 12.67
N THR A 105 -16.65 9.66 13.68
CA THR A 105 -15.20 9.74 13.91
C THR A 105 -14.57 8.41 14.36
N ASP A 106 -15.36 7.39 14.71
CA ASP A 106 -14.84 6.09 15.15
C ASP A 106 -14.07 5.35 14.05
N ILE A 107 -14.35 5.64 12.76
CA ILE A 107 -13.58 5.10 11.63
C ILE A 107 -12.13 5.59 11.70
N PHE A 108 -11.96 6.89 11.98
CA PHE A 108 -10.65 7.54 12.01
C PHE A 108 -9.87 7.31 13.30
N LYS A 109 -10.52 6.81 14.37
CA LYS A 109 -9.82 6.40 15.60
C LYS A 109 -8.81 5.27 15.40
N THR A 110 -8.77 4.67 14.22
CA THR A 110 -7.79 3.63 13.88
C THR A 110 -6.50 4.22 13.30
N PHE A 111 -6.52 5.51 12.90
CA PHE A 111 -5.34 6.29 12.55
C PHE A 111 -4.61 6.83 13.79
N THR A 112 -5.14 6.62 14.99
CA THR A 112 -4.53 7.10 16.23
C THR A 112 -4.26 5.94 17.19
N GLY A 113 -3.18 6.06 17.95
CA GLY A 113 -2.79 5.11 19.00
C GLY A 113 -1.90 3.95 18.53
N ALA A 114 -1.76 2.95 19.42
CA ALA A 114 -0.75 1.90 19.30
C ALA A 114 -0.89 1.00 18.07
N ARG A 115 -2.11 0.82 17.53
CA ARG A 115 -2.34 -0.01 16.33
C ARG A 115 -1.83 0.65 15.05
N TRP A 116 -2.08 1.96 14.89
CA TRP A 116 -1.50 2.74 13.79
C TRP A 116 0.03 2.74 13.88
N LEU A 117 0.56 2.94 15.08
CA LEU A 117 2.01 2.93 15.32
C LEU A 117 2.66 1.58 14.98
N LYS A 118 1.97 0.45 15.21
CA LYS A 118 2.41 -0.88 14.75
C LYS A 118 2.43 -0.98 13.22
N ALA A 119 1.40 -0.47 12.53
CA ALA A 119 1.35 -0.45 11.08
C ALA A 119 2.47 0.42 10.49
N VAL A 120 2.73 1.59 11.08
CA VAL A 120 3.86 2.47 10.69
C VAL A 120 5.20 1.77 10.88
N LYS A 121 5.41 1.09 12.02
CA LYS A 121 6.64 0.32 12.28
C LYS A 121 6.84 -0.80 11.25
N LEU A 122 5.78 -1.52 10.90
CA LEU A 122 5.82 -2.56 9.87
C LEU A 122 6.20 -1.96 8.50
N ALA A 123 5.56 -0.85 8.12
CA ALA A 123 5.87 -0.18 6.85
C ALA A 123 7.32 0.32 6.78
N LEU A 124 7.82 0.94 7.85
CA LEU A 124 9.22 1.36 7.95
C LEU A 124 10.18 0.17 7.82
N PHE A 125 9.85 -0.95 8.46
CA PHE A 125 10.64 -2.17 8.36
C PHE A 125 10.67 -2.73 6.93
N VAL A 126 9.53 -2.77 6.24
CA VAL A 126 9.44 -3.20 4.84
C VAL A 126 10.21 -2.25 3.91
N LEU A 127 10.08 -0.93 4.09
CA LEU A 127 10.84 0.06 3.34
C LEU A 127 12.35 -0.11 3.53
N LEU A 128 12.78 -0.35 4.76
CA LEU A 128 14.19 -0.57 5.09
C LEU A 128 14.75 -1.80 4.39
N ILE A 129 14.00 -2.92 4.35
CA ILE A 129 14.40 -4.13 3.61
C ILE A 129 14.52 -3.85 2.11
N LEU A 130 13.57 -3.11 1.54
CA LEU A 130 13.59 -2.74 0.13
C LEU A 130 14.79 -1.86 -0.23
N ILE A 131 15.08 -0.84 0.58
CA ILE A 131 16.24 0.02 0.40
C ILE A 131 17.53 -0.80 0.48
N LEU A 132 17.66 -1.68 1.49
CA LEU A 132 18.81 -2.58 1.61
C LEU A 132 18.98 -3.46 0.36
N SER A 133 17.87 -3.99 -0.17
CA SER A 133 17.88 -4.82 -1.38
C SER A 133 18.39 -4.05 -2.61
N VAL A 134 18.00 -2.78 -2.77
CA VAL A 134 18.49 -1.92 -3.85
C VAL A 134 19.97 -1.60 -3.68
N VAL A 135 20.41 -1.25 -2.47
CA VAL A 135 21.81 -0.96 -2.15
C VAL A 135 22.70 -2.18 -2.41
N ILE A 136 22.29 -3.37 -1.95
CA ILE A 136 23.04 -4.61 -2.16
C ILE A 136 23.15 -4.91 -3.66
N ASN A 137 22.06 -4.81 -4.43
CA ASN A 137 22.11 -5.02 -5.87
C ASN A 137 23.05 -4.01 -6.57
N GLY A 138 23.02 -2.73 -6.17
CA GLY A 138 23.91 -1.71 -6.71
C GLY A 138 25.39 -2.01 -6.43
N LEU A 139 25.71 -2.39 -5.18
CA LEU A 139 27.06 -2.80 -4.81
C LEU A 139 27.51 -4.04 -5.57
N PHE A 140 26.64 -5.05 -5.70
CA PHE A 140 26.94 -6.29 -6.43
C PHE A 140 27.19 -6.03 -7.92
N SER A 141 26.35 -5.19 -8.55
CA SER A 141 26.54 -4.78 -9.95
C SER A 141 27.87 -4.07 -10.16
N ASN A 142 28.24 -3.15 -9.27
CA ASN A 142 29.51 -2.42 -9.35
C ASN A 142 30.72 -3.35 -9.16
N LEU A 143 30.60 -4.34 -8.27
CA LEU A 143 31.64 -5.32 -7.99
C LEU A 143 31.85 -6.24 -9.20
N LEU A 144 30.77 -6.71 -9.82
CA LEU A 144 30.83 -7.46 -11.06
C LEU A 144 31.45 -6.65 -12.20
N SER A 145 31.03 -5.40 -12.41
CA SER A 145 31.62 -4.55 -13.45
C SER A 145 33.11 -4.33 -13.23
N PHE A 146 33.55 -4.16 -11.98
CA PHE A 146 34.96 -4.01 -11.64
C PHE A 146 35.78 -5.27 -11.95
N ILE A 147 35.25 -6.45 -11.60
CA ILE A 147 35.87 -7.74 -11.93
C ILE A 147 35.95 -7.90 -13.46
N PHE A 148 34.83 -7.75 -14.17
CA PHE A 148 34.78 -7.90 -15.62
C PHE A 148 35.73 -6.93 -16.35
N GLN A 149 35.79 -5.67 -15.92
CA GLN A 149 36.72 -4.70 -16.49
C GLN A 149 38.16 -5.17 -16.30
N LYS A 150 38.54 -5.59 -15.09
CA LYS A 150 39.89 -6.07 -14.80
C LYS A 150 40.26 -7.36 -15.55
N THR A 151 39.31 -8.27 -15.76
CA THR A 151 39.55 -9.54 -16.46
C THR A 151 39.58 -9.38 -17.98
N LEU A 152 38.76 -8.49 -18.56
CA LEU A 152 38.70 -8.26 -20.02
C LEU A 152 39.74 -7.26 -20.54
N THR A 153 40.29 -6.37 -19.70
CA THR A 153 41.41 -5.49 -20.08
C THR A 153 42.79 -6.07 -19.76
N SER A 154 42.88 -7.37 -19.43
CA SER A 154 44.18 -8.05 -19.32
C SER A 154 44.77 -8.19 -20.75
N PRO A 155 45.91 -7.56 -21.08
CA PRO A 155 46.45 -7.51 -22.46
C PRO A 155 47.00 -8.84 -23.01
N ASP A 156 46.77 -9.97 -22.35
CA ASP A 156 47.53 -11.21 -22.58
C ASP A 156 46.76 -12.26 -23.41
N MET A 157 45.80 -11.84 -24.25
CA MET A 157 45.18 -12.72 -25.26
C MET A 157 45.29 -12.13 -26.68
N PHE A 158 46.53 -11.87 -27.10
CA PHE A 158 46.95 -11.94 -28.50
C PHE A 158 48.18 -12.84 -28.60
#